data_AF-A0A0F3P6W0-F1
#
_entry.id   AF-A0A0F3P6W0-F1
#
_cell.length_a   1.000
_cell.length_b   1.000
_cell.length_c   1.000
_cell.angle_alpha   90.00
_cell.angle_beta   90.00
_cell.angle_gamma   90.00
#
_symmetry.space_group_name_H-M   'P 1'
#
loop_
_entity.id
_entity.type
_entity.pdbx_description
1 polymer ?
#
loop_
_entity_poly.entity_id
_entity_poly.type
_entity_poly.pdbx_seq_one_letter_code
_entity_poly.pdbx_strand_id
1 'polypeptide(L)' 'MKLDQIKELGDEKFRRLTGVRKRTFSKMVDILRNVDSLKKSKGVRKNKLNLEEQLLMVLEYLREYRTYFHIGQNYGISES' A
#
# COMPACT_ATOMS: atom_id res chain seq x y z
N MET A 1 5.23 6.72 7.46
CA MET A 1 5.47 8.16 7.26
C MET A 1 4.88 8.73 5.96
N LYS A 2 4.95 8.07 4.79
CA LYS A 2 4.25 8.53 3.57
C LYS A 2 2.74 8.30 3.62
N LEU A 3 2.33 7.17 4.19
CA LEU A 3 0.93 6.80 4.39
C LEU A 3 0.17 7.82 5.27
N ASP A 4 0.83 8.32 6.31
CA ASP A 4 0.22 9.24 7.28
C ASP A 4 -0.16 10.57 6.61
N GLN A 5 0.73 11.11 5.77
CA GLN A 5 0.46 12.30 4.96
C GLN A 5 -0.69 12.08 3.95
N ILE A 6 -0.75 10.89 3.35
CA ILE A 6 -1.80 10.57 2.35
C ILE A 6 -3.15 10.34 3.02
N LYS A 7 -3.18 9.79 4.24
CA LYS A 7 -4.41 9.59 5.01
C LYS A 7 -5.07 10.92 5.40
N GLU A 8 -4.27 11.95 5.65
CA GLU A 8 -4.75 13.31 5.96
C GLU A 8 -5.36 14.04 4.75
N LEU A 9 -5.10 13.58 3.52
CA LEU A 9 -5.71 14.17 2.32
C LEU A 9 -7.22 13.99 2.31
N GLY A 10 -7.99 15.00 1.88
CA GLY A 10 -9.44 14.83 1.64
C GLY A 10 -9.73 13.72 0.62
N ASP A 11 -10.95 13.16 0.66
CA ASP A 11 -11.37 12.02 -0.18
C ASP A 11 -11.11 12.21 -1.68
N GLU A 12 -11.32 13.42 -2.20
CA GLU A 12 -11.07 13.73 -3.61
C GLU A 12 -9.59 13.71 -3.97
N LYS A 13 -8.74 14.34 -3.15
CA LYS A 13 -7.29 14.35 -3.35
C LYS A 13 -6.71 12.94 -3.22
N PHE A 14 -7.19 12.18 -2.24
CA PHE A 14 -6.83 10.77 -2.06
C PHE A 14 -7.20 9.94 -3.30
N ARG A 15 -8.41 10.11 -3.83
CA ARG A 15 -8.85 9.41 -5.05
C ARG A 15 -8.05 9.83 -6.28
N ARG A 16 -7.69 11.10 -6.41
CA ARG A 16 -6.87 11.58 -7.53
C ARG A 16 -5.47 10.96 -7.52
N LEU A 17 -4.88 10.82 -6.33
CA LEU A 17 -3.56 10.25 -6.14
C LEU A 17 -3.53 8.71 -6.30
N THR A 18 -4.44 8.01 -5.63
CA THR A 18 -4.42 6.54 -5.54
C THR A 18 -5.32 5.83 -6.55
N GLY A 19 -6.22 6.56 -7.21
CA GLY A 19 -7.23 6.01 -8.12
C GLY A 19 -8.47 5.43 -7.42
N VAL A 20 -8.46 5.27 -6.09
CA VAL A 20 -9.55 4.65 -5.33
C VAL A 20 -10.08 5.57 -4.23
N ARG A 21 -11.36 5.39 -3.84
CA ARG A 21 -11.93 6.13 -2.69
C ARG A 21 -11.37 5.56 -1.38
N LYS A 22 -11.25 6.39 -0.34
CA LYS A 22 -10.79 5.94 1.00
C LYS A 22 -11.60 4.76 1.55
N ARG A 23 -12.93 4.79 1.38
CA ARG A 23 -13.83 3.69 1.78
C ARG A 23 -13.47 2.36 1.11
N THR A 24 -13.13 2.40 -0.18
CA THR A 24 -12.70 1.22 -0.93
C THR A 24 -11.34 0.75 -0.47
N PHE A 25 -10.39 1.67 -0.29
CA PHE A 25 -9.06 1.38 0.22
C PHE A 25 -9.12 0.66 1.58
N SER A 26 -9.93 1.15 2.53
CA SER A 26 -10.13 0.51 3.83
C SER A 26 -10.62 -0.93 3.69
N LYS A 27 -11.64 -1.17 2.85
CA LYS A 27 -12.16 -2.53 2.61
C LYS A 27 -11.10 -3.46 2.02
N MET A 28 -10.26 -2.96 1.10
CA MET A 28 -9.17 -3.75 0.51
C MET A 28 -8.13 -4.12 1.59
N VAL A 29 -7.78 -3.19 2.48
CA VAL A 29 -6.88 -3.44 3.61
C VAL A 29 -7.45 -4.49 4.56
N ASP A 30 -8.76 -4.42 4.87
CA ASP A 30 -9.41 -5.40 5.75
C ASP A 30 -9.37 -6.81 5.16
N ILE A 31 -9.63 -6.96 3.85
CA ILE A 31 -9.51 -8.24 3.14
C ILE A 31 -8.06 -8.74 3.19
N LEU A 32 -7.09 -7.87 2.92
CA LEU A 32 -5.67 -8.24 2.98
C LEU A 32 -5.24 -8.66 4.39
N ARG A 33 -5.76 -7.99 5.43
CA ARG A 33 -5.46 -8.31 6.83
C ARG A 33 -5.97 -9.69 7.23
N ASN A 34 -7.14 -10.09 6.75
CA ASN A 34 -7.68 -11.44 6.95
C ASN A 34 -6.84 -12.52 6.27
N VAL A 35 -6.31 -12.25 5.07
CA VAL A 35 -5.43 -13.20 4.38
C VAL A 35 -4.05 -13.26 5.02
N ASP A 36 -3.52 -12.13 5.46
CA ASP A 36 -2.22 -12.04 6.12
C ASP A 36 -2.19 -12.75 7.47
N SER A 37 -3.28 -12.67 8.26
CA SER A 37 -3.40 -13.42 9.51
C SER A 37 -3.37 -14.94 9.29
N LEU A 38 -4.02 -15.43 8.24
CA LEU A 38 -3.97 -16.83 7.81
C LEU A 38 -2.60 -17.26 7.26
N LYS A 39 -1.82 -16.33 6.68
CA LYS A 39 -0.45 -16.60 6.23
C LYS A 39 0.54 -16.64 7.39
N LYS A 40 0.36 -15.76 8.37
CA LYS A 40 1.19 -15.71 9.58
C LYS A 40 1.06 -16.97 10.44
N SER A 41 -0.13 -17.59 10.50
CA SER A 41 -0.30 -18.88 11.19
C SER A 41 0.51 -20.02 10.55
N LYS A 42 0.92 -19.88 9.28
CA LYS A 42 1.75 -20.83 8.54
C LYS A 42 3.26 -20.56 8.67
N GLY A 43 3.69 -19.64 9.55
CA GLY A 43 5.10 -19.35 9.79
C GLY A 43 5.78 -18.47 8.73
N VAL A 44 5.00 -17.77 7.90
CA VAL A 44 5.55 -16.85 6.87
C VAL A 44 6.26 -15.66 7.54
N ARG A 45 7.46 -15.33 7.04
CA ARG A 45 8.27 -14.20 7.51
C ARG A 45 7.48 -12.89 7.45
N LYS A 46 7.62 -12.06 8.49
CA LYS A 46 6.99 -10.73 8.54
C LYS A 46 7.55 -9.83 7.42
N ASN A 47 6.66 -9.16 6.69
CA ASN A 47 7.02 -8.17 5.68
C ASN A 47 7.65 -6.93 6.33
N LYS A 48 8.59 -6.29 5.63
CA LYS A 48 9.21 -5.01 6.05
C LYS A 48 8.22 -3.84 5.99
N LEU A 49 7.24 -3.90 5.08
CA LEU A 49 6.21 -2.89 4.89
C LEU A 49 4.89 -3.33 5.52
N ASN A 50 4.14 -2.36 6.02
CA ASN A 50 2.76 -2.58 6.48
C ASN A 50 1.84 -2.87 5.29
N LEU A 51 0.75 -3.64 5.51
CA LEU A 51 -0.21 -3.98 4.44
C LEU A 51 -0.78 -2.76 3.73
N GLU A 52 -1.01 -1.68 4.47
CA GLU A 52 -1.51 -0.42 3.91
C GLU A 52 -0.49 0.26 2.99
N GLU A 53 0.79 0.21 3.35
CA GLU A 53 1.88 0.73 2.53
C GLU A 53 2.11 -0.14 1.29
N GLN A 54 2.00 -1.47 1.43
CA GLN A 54 2.06 -2.39 0.29
C GLN A 54 0.93 -2.14 -0.70
N LEU A 55 -0.31 -1.98 -0.21
CA LEU A 55 -1.45 -1.68 -1.08
C LEU A 55 -1.29 -0.32 -1.77
N LEU A 56 -0.84 0.70 -1.02
CA LEU A 56 -0.60 2.03 -1.57
C LEU A 56 0.46 2.01 -2.67
N MET A 57 1.56 1.30 -2.45
CA MET A 57 2.65 1.13 -3.41
C MET A 57 2.14 0.50 -4.72
N VAL A 58 1.30 -0.55 -4.62
CA VAL A 58 0.70 -1.21 -5.79
C VAL A 58 -0.22 -0.25 -6.54
N LEU A 59 -1.03 0.53 -5.82
CA LEU A 59 -1.91 1.52 -6.45
C LEU A 59 -1.12 2.63 -7.15
N GLU A 60 -0.04 3.13 -6.56
CA GLU A 60 0.86 4.10 -7.22
C GLU A 60 1.49 3.50 -8.48
N TYR A 61 1.94 2.24 -8.43
CA TYR A 61 2.48 1.54 -9.59
C TYR A 61 1.44 1.39 -10.70
N LEU A 62 0.23 0.93 -10.38
CA LEU A 62 -0.83 0.76 -11.38
C LEU A 62 -1.31 2.09 -11.97
N ARG A 63 -1.23 3.18 -11.20
CA ARG A 63 -1.71 4.50 -11.62
C ARG A 63 -0.71 5.24 -12.50
N GLU A 64 0.57 5.18 -12.16
CA GLU A 64 1.61 6.01 -12.78
C GLU A 64 2.70 5.20 -13.49
N TYR A 65 2.68 3.87 -13.37
CA TYR A 65 3.66 2.95 -13.95
C TYR A 65 5.10 3.35 -13.61
N ARG A 66 5.33 3.84 -12.38
CA ARG A 66 6.65 4.24 -11.87
C ARG A 66 7.61 3.04 -11.91
N THR A 67 8.88 3.28 -12.20
CA THR A 67 9.90 2.21 -12.22
C THR A 67 10.11 1.64 -10.81
N TYR A 68 10.55 0.37 -10.74
CA TYR A 68 10.84 -0.28 -9.47
C TYR A 68 11.93 0.44 -8.69
N PHE A 69 12.95 0.99 -9.36
CA PHE A 69 13.93 1.89 -8.74
C PHE A 69 13.28 3.05 -7.96
N HIS A 70 12.36 3.81 -8.57
CA HIS A 70 11.69 4.94 -7.91
C HIS A 70 10.78 4.50 -6.76
N ILE A 71 10.13 3.35 -6.91
CA ILE A 71 9.31 2.76 -5.85
C ILE A 71 10.20 2.30 -4.68
N GLY A 72 11.32 1.65 -4.99
CA GLY A 72 12.32 1.19 -4.03
C GLY A 72 12.84 2.33 -3.16
N GLN A 73 13.22 3.45 -3.79
CA GLN A 73 13.64 4.66 -3.09
C GLN A 73 12.53 5.24 -2.19
N ASN A 74 11.30 5.33 -2.71
CA ASN A 74 10.16 5.90 -1.96
C ASN A 74 9.74 5.10 -0.72
N TYR A 75 9.90 3.76 -0.77
CA TYR A 75 9.46 2.86 0.29
C TYR A 75 10.62 2.22 1.07
N GLY A 76 11.87 2.57 0.74
CA GLY A 76 13.06 2.02 1.39
C GLY A 76 13.21 0.50 1.18
N ILE A 77 12.81 -0.01 0.02
CA ILE A 77 12.87 -1.42 -0.36
C ILE A 77 13.90 -1.64 -1.48
N SER A 78 14.52 -2.82 -1.49
CA SER A 78 15.39 -3.27 -2.58
C SER A 78 14.57 -3.48 -3.85
N GLU A 79 15.14 -3.12 -4.99
CA GLU A 79 14.62 -3.45 -6.32
C GLU A 79 14.96 -4.90 -6.73
N SER A 80 15.94 -5.51 -6.05
CA SER A 80 16.41 -6.90 -6.23
C SER A 80 15.76 -7.86 -5.24
#